data_AF-A0A9D2IVI8-F1
#
_entry.id   AF-A0A9D2IVI8-F1
#
_cell.length_a   1.000
_cell.length_b   1.000
_cell.length_c   1.000
_cell.angle_alpha   90.00
_cell.angle_beta   90.00
_cell.angle_gamma   90.00
#
_symmetry.space_group_name_H-M   'P 1'
#
loop_
_entity.id
_entity.type
_entity.pdbx_description
1 polymer ?
#
loop_
_entity_poly.entity_id
_entity_poly.type
_entity_poly.pdbx_seq_one_letter_code
_entity_poly.pdbx_strand_id
1 'polypeptide(L)' 'MDEEKKQRNTTKKQVPLRLSPSLYAELMQWAETDFRSLNGQIEYLLTECVKKRRGDGEGKQGSSR' A
#
# COMPACT_ATOMS: atom_id res chain seq x y z
N MET A 1 9.60 26.10 -10.68
CA MET A 1 9.83 25.36 -9.41
C MET A 1 8.76 24.29 -9.12
N ASP A 2 7.62 24.28 -9.83
CA ASP A 2 6.57 23.27 -9.61
C ASP A 2 6.77 21.93 -10.36
N GLU A 3 7.48 21.94 -11.49
CA GLU A 3 7.71 20.72 -12.29
C GLU A 3 8.65 19.71 -11.62
N GLU A 4 9.70 20.18 -10.91
CA GLU A 4 10.63 19.31 -10.16
C GLU A 4 9.98 18.62 -8.96
N LYS A 5 8.94 19.23 -8.37
CA LYS A 5 8.17 18.60 -7.29
C LYS A 5 7.24 17.51 -7.83
N LYS A 6 6.70 17.70 -9.05
CA LYS A 6 5.83 16.72 -9.73
C LYS A 6 6.59 15.43 -10.10
N GLN A 7 7.82 15.55 -10.61
CA GLN A 7 8.64 14.39 -10.99
C GLN A 7 9.05 13.50 -9.80
N ARG A 8 9.22 14.08 -8.60
CA ARG A 8 9.52 13.33 -7.37
C ARG A 8 8.37 12.42 -6.91
N ASN A 9 7.13 12.76 -7.26
CA ASN A 9 5.95 11.96 -6.92
C ASN A 9 5.51 10.99 -8.02
N THR A 10 5.97 11.16 -9.26
CA THR A 10 5.63 10.27 -10.38
C THR A 10 6.65 9.16 -10.61
N THR A 11 7.88 9.33 -10.14
CA THR A 11 8.93 8.32 -10.30
C THR A 11 8.78 7.22 -9.25
N LYS A 12 8.16 6.10 -9.64
CA LYS A 12 8.04 4.91 -8.77
C LYS A 12 9.42 4.24 -8.62
N LYS A 13 9.90 4.11 -7.38
CA LYS A 13 11.12 3.36 -7.08
C LYS A 13 10.82 1.86 -7.11
N GLN A 14 11.59 1.10 -7.90
CA GLN A 14 11.51 -0.36 -7.88
C GLN A 14 12.32 -0.90 -6.69
N VAL A 15 11.69 -1.75 -5.89
CA VAL A 15 12.31 -2.40 -4.72
C VAL A 15 12.13 -3.91 -4.88
N PRO A 16 13.20 -4.72 -4.80
CA PRO A 16 13.05 -6.18 -4.80
C PRO A 16 12.34 -6.61 -3.52
N LEU A 17 11.20 -7.28 -3.66
CA LEU A 17 10.37 -7.75 -2.55
C LEU A 17 10.43 -9.27 -2.46
N ARG A 18 10.67 -9.80 -1.26
CA ARG A 18 10.64 -11.24 -0.99
C ARG A 18 9.37 -11.54 -0.21
N LEU A 19 8.50 -12.37 -0.76
CA LEU A 19 7.25 -12.79 -0.15
C LEU A 19 7.24 -14.32 -0.05
N SER A 20 6.59 -14.85 0.99
CA SER A 20 6.26 -16.27 1.00
C SER A 20 5.21 -16.57 -0.09
N PRO A 21 5.19 -17.78 -0.67
CA PRO A 21 4.21 -18.14 -1.68
C PRO A 21 2.76 -18.00 -1.19
N SER A 22 2.50 -18.29 0.08
CA SER A 22 1.17 -18.16 0.70
C SER A 22 0.69 -16.70 0.71
N LEU A 23 1.54 -15.78 1.17
CA LEU A 23 1.22 -14.37 1.23
C LEU A 23 1.02 -13.79 -0.17
N TYR A 24 1.83 -14.21 -1.13
CA TYR A 24 1.66 -13.80 -2.53
C TYR A 24 0.28 -14.23 -3.09
N ALA A 25 -0.14 -15.47 -2.81
CA ALA A 25 -1.45 -15.97 -3.24
C ALA A 25 -2.61 -15.19 -2.60
N GLU A 26 -2.54 -14.91 -1.30
CA GLU A 26 -3.55 -14.11 -0.60
C GLU A 26 -3.65 -12.69 -1.17
N LEU A 27 -2.50 -12.05 -1.43
CA LEU A 27 -2.48 -10.71 -2.03
C LEU A 27 -3.03 -10.69 -3.46
N MET A 28 -2.77 -11.73 -4.26
CA MET A 28 -3.36 -11.86 -5.60
C MET A 28 -4.87 -12.01 -5.54
N GLN A 29 -5.40 -12.92 -4.71
CA GLN A 29 -6.85 -13.11 -4.58
C GLN A 29 -7.55 -11.83 -4.13
N TRP A 30 -6.94 -11.09 -3.21
CA TRP A 30 -7.49 -9.80 -2.78
C TRP A 30 -7.45 -8.76 -3.91
N ALA A 31 -6.33 -8.66 -4.63
CA ALA A 31 -6.21 -7.75 -5.76
C ALA A 31 -7.26 -8.06 -6.85
N GLU A 32 -7.51 -9.34 -7.15
CA GLU A 32 -8.55 -9.80 -8.07
C GLU A 32 -9.95 -9.40 -7.61
N THR A 33 -10.25 -9.59 -6.32
CA THR A 33 -11.55 -9.21 -5.72
C THR A 33 -11.83 -7.72 -5.83
N ASP A 34 -10.79 -6.89 -5.67
CA ASP A 34 -10.88 -5.43 -5.75
C ASP A 34 -10.69 -4.89 -7.19
N PHE A 35 -10.56 -5.77 -8.20
CA PHE A 35 -10.24 -5.44 -9.60
C PHE A 35 -8.99 -4.55 -9.76
N ARG A 36 -7.95 -4.83 -8.98
CA ARG A 36 -6.66 -4.12 -9.00
C ARG A 36 -5.54 -5.02 -9.50
N SER A 37 -4.48 -4.40 -10.00
CA SER A 37 -3.21 -5.12 -10.19
C SER A 37 -2.58 -5.44 -8.83
N LEU A 38 -1.79 -6.51 -8.76
CA LEU A 38 -1.05 -6.87 -7.56
C LEU A 38 -0.15 -5.73 -7.07
N ASN A 39 0.54 -5.04 -7.98
CA ASN A 39 1.38 -3.88 -7.63
C ASN A 39 0.54 -2.73 -7.04
N GLY A 40 -0.64 -2.46 -7.61
CA GLY A 40 -1.57 -1.47 -7.07
C GLY A 40 -2.10 -1.85 -5.68
N GLN A 41 -2.34 -3.15 -5.46
CA GLN A 41 -2.75 -3.65 -4.15
C GLN A 41 -1.64 -3.50 -3.10
N ILE A 42 -0.39 -3.83 -3.45
CA ILE A 42 0.77 -3.64 -2.57
C ILE A 42 0.95 -2.16 -2.23
N GLU A 43 0.85 -1.27 -3.23
CA GLU A 43 0.98 0.19 -3.04
C GLU A 43 -0.11 0.74 -2.12
N TYR A 44 -1.36 0.28 -2.29
CA TYR A 44 -2.46 0.63 -1.40
C TYR A 44 -2.18 0.21 0.04
N LEU A 45 -1.81 -1.05 0.28
CA LEU A 45 -1.55 -1.57 1.63
C LEU A 45 -0.40 -0.82 2.31
N LEU A 46 0.70 -0.57 1.61
CA LEU A 46 1.83 0.19 2.16
C LEU A 46 1.41 1.63 2.49
N THR A 47 0.61 2.26 1.63
CA THR A 47 0.10 3.62 1.87
C THR A 47 -0.78 3.67 3.12
N GLU A 48 -1.70 2.71 3.28
CA GLU A 48 -2.57 2.62 4.45
C GLU A 48 -1.78 2.33 5.73
N CYS A 49 -0.78 1.43 5.68
CA CYS A 49 0.12 1.19 6.81
C CYS A 49 0.88 2.45 7.24
N VAL A 50 1.37 3.24 6.29
CA VAL A 50 2.08 4.50 6.59
C VAL A 50 1.11 5.54 7.17
N LYS A 51 -0.08 5.70 6.60
CA LYS A 51 -1.11 6.62 7.14
C LYS A 51 -1.49 6.26 8.58
N LYS A 52 -1.76 4.97 8.84
CA LYS A 52 -2.06 4.45 10.18
C LYS A 52 -0.93 4.73 11.17
N ARG A 53 0.33 4.56 10.74
CA ARG A 53 1.52 4.87 11.57
C ARG A 53 1.65 6.36 11.88
N ARG A 54 1.31 7.24 10.94
CA ARG A 54 1.43 8.70 11.10
C ARG A 54 0.32 9.30 11.97
N GLY A 55 -0.76 8.55 12.23
CA GLY A 55 -1.91 9.04 12.99
C GLY A 55 -2.88 9.89 12.17
N ASP A 56 -2.69 9.97 10.85
CA ASP A 56 -3.52 10.75 9.91
C ASP A 56 -4.83 10.03 9.52
N GLY A 57 -5.09 8.85 10.07
CA GLY A 57 -6.34 8.10 9.88
C GLY A 57 -7.23 8.22 11.11
N GLU A 58 -8.25 9.06 11.05
CA GLU A 58 -9.31 9.12 12.05
C GLU A 58 -10.00 7.75 12.23
N GLY A 59 -10.15 7.31 13.49
CA GLY A 59 -11.33 6.57 13.93
C GLY A 59 -11.24 5.04 14.11
N LYS A 60 -10.72 4.60 15.27
CA LYS A 60 -11.25 3.54 16.15
C LYS A 60 -11.93 2.28 15.54
N GLN A 61 -11.25 1.14 15.67
CA GLN A 61 -11.77 -0.10 16.28
C GLN A 61 -10.58 -0.79 16.97
N GLY A 62 -10.52 -1.08 18.25
CA GLY A 62 -11.41 -0.81 19.36
C GLY A 62 -10.59 -0.94 20.65
N SER A 63 -10.90 -0.09 21.62
CA SER A 63 -10.67 -0.40 23.02
C SER A 63 -11.65 -1.51 23.38
N SER A 64 -11.14 -2.68 23.74
CA SER A 64 -11.78 -3.59 24.68
C SER A 64 -10.77 -4.64 25.13
N ARG A 65 -10.22 -4.38 26.32
CA ARG A 65 -9.54 -5.31 27.24
C ARG A 65 -8.18 -5.85 26.81
#